data_AF-A0A7L8V2N8-F1
#
_entry.id   AF-A0A7L8V2N8-F1
#
_cell.length_a   1.000
_cell.length_b   1.000
_cell.length_c   1.000
_cell.angle_alpha   90.00
_cell.angle_beta   90.00
_cell.angle_gamma   90.00
#
_symmetry.space_group_name_H-M   'P 1'
#
loop_
_entity.id
_entity.type
_entity.pdbx_description
1 polymer ?
#
loop_
_entity_poly.entity_id
_entity_poly.type
_entity_poly.pdbx_seq_one_letter_code
_entity_poly.pdbx_strand_id
1 'polypeptide(L)'
;MPQLIAMIIVIVGALIYMFQTFGGTGDKIEGIAQKTSVITEINNIKTGVKMAARTGHVVVKSVENQDGMQELGKLQYFAQQINDQLKDSTDKNAYYAISFGNGTTAEPNKTMIVRLVHNRKDFIPGLFVDLSQGSLATNAGFLEAQLANDLAAIARVDRHATTAAAADGQWGTTTEVDKRIPKATDAGTNTDTDGKFIIYFTDFGSNEVVK
;
A
#
# COMPACT_ATOMS: atom_id res chain seq x y z
N MET A 1 -56.10 -19.68 7.23
CA MET A 1 -55.16 -19.98 6.13
C MET A 1 -54.26 -18.82 5.62
N PRO A 2 -54.23 -17.59 6.20
CA PRO A 2 -53.17 -16.60 5.91
C PRO A 2 -51.86 -16.80 6.69
N GLN A 3 -51.89 -17.55 7.79
CA GLN A 3 -50.74 -17.68 8.71
C GLN A 3 -49.61 -18.58 8.19
N LEU A 4 -49.87 -19.48 7.23
CA LEU A 4 -48.84 -20.36 6.66
C LEU A 4 -47.87 -19.61 5.73
N ILE A 5 -48.38 -18.63 4.96
CA ILE A 5 -47.58 -17.89 3.97
C ILE A 5 -46.66 -16.87 4.65
N ALA A 6 -47.14 -16.20 5.70
CA ALA A 6 -46.33 -15.24 6.46
C ALA A 6 -45.13 -15.91 7.18
N MET A 7 -45.31 -17.14 7.67
CA MET A 7 -44.24 -17.89 8.34
C MET A 7 -43.11 -18.29 7.37
N ILE A 8 -43.43 -18.61 6.11
CA ILE A 8 -42.44 -18.99 5.09
C ILE A 8 -41.56 -17.79 4.70
N ILE A 9 -42.14 -16.59 4.56
CA ILE A 9 -41.39 -15.39 4.16
C ILE A 9 -40.37 -14.96 5.24
N VAL A 10 -40.72 -15.08 6.53
CA VAL A 10 -39.80 -14.75 7.63
C VAL A 10 -38.65 -15.75 7.73
N ILE A 11 -38.91 -17.04 7.51
CA ILE A 11 -37.89 -18.09 7.54
C ILE A 11 -36.92 -17.93 6.35
N VAL A 12 -37.43 -17.61 5.16
CA VAL A 12 -36.59 -17.33 3.98
C VAL A 12 -35.78 -16.05 4.18
N GLY A 13 -36.35 -15.00 4.79
CA GLY A 13 -35.62 -13.78 5.15
C GLY A 13 -34.48 -14.02 6.16
N ALA A 14 -34.71 -14.87 7.17
CA ALA A 14 -33.70 -15.24 8.16
C ALA A 14 -32.60 -16.14 7.56
N LEU A 15 -32.93 -17.03 6.63
CA LEU A 15 -31.96 -17.85 5.91
C LEU A 15 -31.13 -17.02 4.93
N ILE A 16 -31.73 -16.07 4.21
CA ILE A 16 -31.00 -15.10 3.37
C ILE A 16 -30.05 -14.24 4.23
N TYR A 17 -30.49 -13.81 5.41
CA TYR A 17 -29.64 -13.08 6.36
C TYR A 17 -28.46 -13.93 6.87
N MET A 18 -28.67 -15.22 7.12
CA MET A 18 -27.57 -16.12 7.49
C MET A 18 -26.62 -16.43 6.32
N PHE A 19 -27.09 -16.51 5.08
CA PHE A 19 -26.21 -16.63 3.90
C PHE A 19 -25.41 -15.35 3.60
N GLN A 20 -25.86 -14.17 4.03
CA GLN A 20 -25.06 -12.95 3.99
C GLN A 20 -24.00 -12.88 5.12
N THR A 21 -24.23 -13.55 6.26
CA THR A 21 -23.23 -13.62 7.34
C THR A 21 -22.12 -14.66 7.13
N PHE A 22 -22.34 -15.66 6.27
CA PHE A 22 -21.29 -16.63 5.89
C PHE A 22 -20.58 -16.29 4.57
N GLY A 23 -21.18 -15.46 3.71
CA GLY A 23 -20.51 -14.92 2.53
C GLY A 23 -19.34 -13.97 2.84
N GLY A 24 -19.31 -13.38 4.04
CA GLY A 24 -18.24 -12.48 4.49
C GLY A 24 -17.07 -13.15 5.22
N THR A 25 -17.18 -14.43 5.62
CA THR A 25 -16.09 -15.12 6.35
C THR A 25 -15.05 -15.70 5.40
N GLY A 26 -15.46 -16.18 4.22
CA GLY A 26 -14.53 -16.63 3.18
C GLY A 26 -13.63 -15.49 2.68
N ASP A 27 -14.24 -14.33 2.41
CA ASP A 27 -13.55 -13.11 1.97
C ASP A 27 -12.58 -12.57 3.05
N LYS A 28 -12.97 -12.63 4.33
CA LYS A 28 -12.08 -12.27 5.45
C LYS A 28 -10.94 -13.25 5.67
N ILE A 29 -11.16 -14.55 5.50
CA ILE A 29 -10.12 -15.57 5.64
C ILE A 29 -9.11 -15.46 4.49
N GLU A 30 -9.60 -15.25 3.26
CA GLU A 30 -8.75 -14.96 2.11
C GLU A 30 -7.98 -13.64 2.32
N GLY A 31 -8.64 -12.59 2.80
CA GLY A 31 -8.01 -11.31 3.15
C GLY A 31 -6.91 -11.44 4.21
N ILE A 32 -7.06 -12.32 5.21
CA ILE A 32 -5.99 -12.57 6.21
C ILE A 32 -4.76 -13.23 5.57
N ALA A 33 -4.96 -14.20 4.68
CA ALA A 33 -3.85 -14.83 3.95
C ALA A 33 -3.15 -13.83 3.02
N GLN A 34 -3.94 -13.04 2.28
CA GLN A 34 -3.45 -11.97 1.41
C GLN A 34 -2.66 -10.91 2.20
N LYS A 35 -3.11 -10.52 3.40
CA LYS A 35 -2.42 -9.55 4.27
C LYS A 35 -0.98 -9.96 4.58
N THR A 36 -0.74 -11.22 4.91
CA THR A 36 0.61 -11.71 5.23
C THR A 36 1.54 -11.58 4.02
N SER A 37 1.05 -11.89 2.83
CA SER A 37 1.78 -11.71 1.57
C SER A 37 2.04 -10.23 1.26
N VAL A 38 1.05 -9.34 1.46
CA VAL A 38 1.23 -7.88 1.27
C VAL A 38 2.30 -7.32 2.21
N ILE A 39 2.27 -7.70 3.51
CA ILE A 39 3.28 -7.26 4.49
C ILE A 39 4.69 -7.75 4.08
N THR A 40 4.80 -8.97 3.59
CA THR A 40 6.08 -9.54 3.15
C THR A 40 6.66 -8.75 1.98
N GLU A 41 5.85 -8.45 0.97
CA GLU A 41 6.24 -7.63 -0.19
C GLU A 41 6.67 -6.22 0.23
N ILE A 42 5.90 -5.57 1.12
CA ILE A 42 6.25 -4.26 1.67
C ILE A 42 7.60 -4.30 2.38
N ASN A 43 7.86 -5.34 3.19
CA ASN A 43 9.12 -5.46 3.93
C ASN A 43 10.34 -5.71 3.03
N ASN A 44 10.17 -6.46 1.93
CA ASN A 44 11.22 -6.67 0.94
C ASN A 44 11.64 -5.34 0.30
N ILE A 45 10.68 -4.49 -0.06
CA ILE A 45 10.95 -3.16 -0.63
C ILE A 45 11.49 -2.19 0.43
N LYS A 46 10.90 -2.18 1.63
CA LYS A 46 11.30 -1.33 2.75
C LYS A 46 12.81 -1.43 3.02
N THR A 47 13.34 -2.65 3.10
CA THR A 47 14.75 -2.87 3.42
C THR A 47 15.67 -2.24 2.38
N GLY A 48 15.37 -2.41 1.09
CA GLY A 48 16.13 -1.79 0.00
C GLY A 48 16.01 -0.26 0.01
N VAL A 49 14.81 0.28 0.21
CA VAL A 49 14.60 1.74 0.29
C VAL A 49 15.32 2.35 1.49
N LYS A 50 15.35 1.68 2.65
CA LYS A 50 16.09 2.14 3.83
C LYS A 50 17.60 2.24 3.54
N MET A 51 18.17 1.24 2.88
CA MET A 51 19.58 1.25 2.48
C MET A 51 19.87 2.34 1.44
N ALA A 52 18.99 2.52 0.45
CA ALA A 52 19.11 3.57 -0.54
C ALA A 52 18.99 4.98 0.06
N ALA A 53 18.10 5.18 1.03
CA ALA A 53 17.95 6.44 1.74
C ALA A 53 19.19 6.76 2.58
N ARG A 54 19.74 5.77 3.29
CA ARG A 54 20.97 5.91 4.07
C ARG A 54 22.19 6.28 3.22
N THR A 55 22.30 5.72 2.02
CA THR A 55 23.40 6.01 1.07
C THR A 55 23.18 7.30 0.28
N GLY A 56 22.01 7.93 0.40
CA GLY A 56 21.66 9.17 -0.30
C GLY A 56 21.27 8.99 -1.77
N HIS A 57 20.94 7.77 -2.19
CA HIS A 57 20.49 7.47 -3.55
C HIS A 57 18.98 7.64 -3.74
N VAL A 58 18.22 7.90 -2.66
CA VAL A 58 16.85 8.39 -2.75
C VAL A 58 16.90 9.91 -2.85
N VAL A 59 16.85 10.43 -4.06
CA VAL A 59 16.91 11.88 -4.33
C VAL A 59 15.53 12.45 -4.66
N VAL A 60 15.32 13.74 -4.40
CA VAL A 60 14.08 14.41 -4.80
C VAL A 60 13.89 14.33 -6.31
N LYS A 61 12.74 13.82 -6.73
CA LYS A 61 12.27 13.96 -8.12
C LYS A 61 10.86 14.53 -8.13
N SER A 62 10.51 15.20 -9.22
CA SER A 62 9.15 15.67 -9.44
C SER A 62 8.21 14.47 -9.60
N VAL A 63 6.93 14.69 -9.30
CA VAL A 63 5.86 13.68 -9.46
C VAL A 63 5.74 13.21 -10.93
N GLU A 64 6.29 13.96 -11.88
CA GLU A 64 6.32 13.64 -13.31
C GLU A 64 7.55 12.82 -13.74
N ASN A 65 8.68 12.93 -13.02
CA ASN A 65 9.90 12.16 -13.26
C ASN A 65 10.07 11.08 -12.19
N GLN A 66 9.19 10.10 -12.27
CA GLN A 66 9.10 8.98 -11.35
C GLN A 66 10.14 7.89 -11.71
N ASP A 67 11.43 8.23 -11.73
CA ASP A 67 12.49 7.24 -12.03
C ASP A 67 12.99 6.51 -10.76
N GLY A 68 12.39 6.81 -9.61
CA GLY A 68 12.84 6.40 -8.27
C GLY A 68 13.12 4.90 -8.13
N MET A 69 12.10 4.05 -8.26
CA MET A 69 12.29 2.60 -8.06
C MET A 69 13.25 1.97 -9.08
N GLN A 70 13.20 2.38 -10.36
CA GLN A 70 14.07 1.84 -11.40
C GLN A 70 15.54 2.21 -11.17
N GLU A 71 15.83 3.45 -10.75
CA GLU A 71 17.19 3.87 -10.38
C GLU A 71 17.72 3.00 -9.24
N LEU A 72 16.90 2.75 -8.21
CA LEU A 72 17.28 1.87 -7.08
C LEU A 72 17.47 0.41 -7.51
N GLY A 73 16.65 -0.09 -8.44
CA GLY A 73 16.78 -1.44 -9.00
C GLY A 73 18.05 -1.63 -9.83
N LYS A 74 18.45 -0.62 -10.60
CA LYS A 74 19.72 -0.61 -11.35
C LYS A 74 20.95 -0.63 -10.41
N LEU A 75 20.83 0.03 -9.26
CA LEU A 75 21.84 0.05 -8.20
C LEU A 75 21.81 -1.19 -7.28
N GLN A 76 20.93 -2.16 -7.58
CA GLN A 76 20.81 -3.45 -6.91
C GLN A 76 20.45 -3.36 -5.41
N TYR A 77 19.63 -2.39 -5.02
CA TYR A 77 19.19 -2.23 -3.63
C TYR A 77 18.14 -3.26 -3.17
N PHE A 78 17.49 -3.98 -4.10
CA PHE A 78 16.47 -4.98 -3.78
C PHE A 78 16.96 -6.40 -4.04
N ALA A 79 16.11 -7.40 -3.75
CA ALA A 79 16.37 -8.77 -4.18
C ALA A 79 16.47 -8.86 -5.72
N GLN A 80 17.24 -9.82 -6.23
CA GLN A 80 17.53 -9.94 -7.66
C GLN A 80 16.27 -9.92 -8.55
N GLN A 81 15.24 -10.69 -8.17
CA GLN A 81 13.98 -10.75 -8.93
C GLN A 81 13.28 -9.38 -9.03
N ILE A 82 13.32 -8.59 -7.96
CA ILE A 82 12.75 -7.22 -7.92
C ILE A 82 13.58 -6.28 -8.78
N ASN A 83 14.92 -6.34 -8.65
CA ASN A 83 15.81 -5.52 -9.46
C ASN A 83 15.62 -5.77 -10.95
N ASP A 84 15.48 -7.03 -11.35
CA ASP A 84 15.33 -7.40 -12.75
C ASP A 84 13.99 -6.93 -13.32
N GLN A 85 12.91 -7.04 -12.55
CA GLN A 85 11.62 -6.46 -12.93
C GLN A 85 11.68 -4.92 -13.07
N LEU A 86 12.33 -4.22 -12.14
CA LEU A 86 12.41 -2.76 -12.15
C LEU A 86 13.26 -2.21 -13.30
N LYS A 87 14.31 -2.94 -13.71
CA LYS A 87 15.15 -2.56 -14.86
C LYS A 87 14.36 -2.55 -16.16
N ASP A 88 13.45 -3.50 -16.32
CA ASP A 88 12.68 -3.70 -17.55
C ASP A 88 11.28 -3.04 -17.51
N SER A 89 10.91 -2.41 -16.38
CA SER A 89 9.62 -1.73 -16.22
C SER A 89 9.52 -0.46 -17.07
N THR A 90 8.35 -0.27 -17.71
CA THR A 90 7.99 0.98 -18.39
C THR A 90 7.55 2.07 -17.41
N ASP A 91 6.93 1.69 -16.28
CA ASP A 91 6.63 2.60 -15.18
C ASP A 91 7.82 2.56 -14.22
N LYS A 92 8.69 3.55 -14.34
CA LYS A 92 10.00 3.57 -13.70
C LYS A 92 9.95 3.77 -12.18
N ASN A 93 8.78 4.04 -11.60
CA ASN A 93 8.58 4.06 -10.15
C ASN A 93 7.65 2.97 -9.65
N ALA A 94 7.08 2.14 -10.52
CA ALA A 94 6.23 1.04 -10.10
C ALA A 94 6.99 -0.27 -10.01
N TYR A 95 6.95 -0.85 -8.82
CA TYR A 95 7.15 -2.27 -8.60
C TYR A 95 5.78 -2.96 -8.60
N TYR A 96 5.61 -4.02 -9.39
CA TYR A 96 4.42 -4.86 -9.34
C TYR A 96 4.74 -6.11 -8.51
N ALA A 97 4.05 -6.30 -7.39
CA ALA A 97 4.39 -7.33 -6.43
C ALA A 97 4.34 -8.74 -7.04
N ILE A 98 5.48 -9.43 -7.03
CA ILE A 98 5.66 -10.73 -7.69
C ILE A 98 4.71 -11.78 -7.09
N SER A 99 4.46 -11.72 -5.78
CA SER A 99 3.57 -12.65 -5.07
C SER A 99 2.12 -12.65 -5.55
N PHE A 100 1.70 -11.65 -6.33
CA PHE A 100 0.31 -11.50 -6.79
C PHE A 100 0.14 -11.55 -8.31
N GLY A 101 1.09 -12.20 -8.98
CA GLY A 101 1.15 -12.31 -10.43
C GLY A 101 2.11 -11.26 -10.98
N ASN A 102 3.23 -11.72 -11.53
CA ASN A 102 4.24 -10.89 -12.18
C ASN A 102 3.59 -10.20 -13.40
N GLY A 103 3.10 -8.97 -13.21
CA GLY A 103 2.53 -8.18 -14.28
C GLY A 103 3.62 -7.82 -15.29
N THR A 104 3.58 -8.44 -16.46
CA THR A 104 4.30 -7.89 -17.61
C THR A 104 3.51 -6.70 -18.15
N THR A 105 4.18 -5.79 -18.84
CA THR A 105 3.58 -4.58 -19.42
C THR A 105 2.46 -4.86 -20.44
N ALA A 106 2.32 -6.11 -20.90
CA ALA A 106 1.34 -6.55 -21.89
C ALA A 106 0.02 -7.08 -21.31
N GLU A 107 -0.06 -7.49 -20.04
CA GLU A 107 -1.30 -8.00 -19.41
C GLU A 107 -1.33 -7.63 -17.91
N PRO A 108 -2.26 -6.77 -17.45
CA PRO A 108 -2.21 -6.18 -16.13
C PRO A 108 -2.91 -7.07 -15.10
N ASN A 109 -2.26 -8.16 -14.67
CA ASN A 109 -2.52 -8.68 -13.31
C ASN A 109 -1.82 -7.79 -12.28
N LYS A 110 -2.08 -6.47 -12.36
CA LYS A 110 -1.53 -5.43 -11.47
C LYS A 110 -2.29 -5.50 -10.17
N THR A 111 -2.04 -6.54 -9.39
CA THR A 111 -2.84 -6.81 -8.19
C THR A 111 -2.37 -5.97 -7.01
N MET A 112 -1.05 -5.76 -6.89
CA MET A 112 -0.45 -4.85 -5.93
C MET A 112 0.67 -4.07 -6.59
N ILE A 113 0.57 -2.74 -6.53
CA ILE A 113 1.57 -1.83 -7.08
C ILE A 113 2.22 -1.08 -5.92
N VAL A 114 3.54 -1.03 -5.90
CA VAL A 114 4.31 -0.24 -4.93
C VAL A 114 5.09 0.83 -5.66
N ARG A 115 4.99 2.07 -5.19
CA ARG A 115 5.74 3.22 -5.73
C ARG A 115 6.52 3.94 -4.64
N LEU A 116 7.68 4.50 -4.99
CA LEU A 116 8.48 5.30 -4.08
C LEU A 116 7.87 6.70 -3.98
N VAL A 117 7.70 7.20 -2.76
CA VAL A 117 7.32 8.58 -2.49
C VAL A 117 8.55 9.33 -2.01
N HIS A 118 9.10 10.18 -2.88
CA HIS A 118 10.35 10.89 -2.65
C HIS A 118 10.34 12.31 -3.23
N ASN A 119 9.17 12.94 -3.29
CA ASN A 119 8.99 14.30 -3.82
C ASN A 119 9.35 15.41 -2.81
N ARG A 120 9.82 15.07 -1.60
CA ARG A 120 10.11 16.04 -0.53
C ARG A 120 11.48 15.80 0.11
N LYS A 121 12.36 16.81 0.01
CA LYS A 121 13.73 16.78 0.55
C LYS A 121 13.74 16.72 2.07
N ASP A 122 14.66 15.96 2.65
CA ASP A 122 14.89 15.82 4.09
C ASP A 122 13.73 15.19 4.89
N PHE A 123 12.75 14.63 4.17
CA PHE A 123 11.69 13.80 4.73
C PHE A 123 12.02 12.32 4.56
N ILE A 124 11.42 11.48 5.41
CA ILE A 124 11.45 10.03 5.30
C ILE A 124 10.72 9.64 4.00
N PRO A 125 11.34 8.83 3.12
CA PRO A 125 10.67 8.36 1.92
C PRO A 125 9.48 7.47 2.29
N GLY A 126 8.39 7.61 1.53
CA GLY A 126 7.20 6.78 1.69
C GLY A 126 7.15 5.64 0.67
N LEU A 127 6.35 4.62 0.97
CA LEU A 127 5.94 3.61 0.01
C LEU A 127 4.45 3.78 -0.26
N PHE A 128 4.10 4.20 -1.48
CA PHE A 128 2.72 4.21 -1.93
C PHE A 128 2.33 2.79 -2.37
N VAL A 129 1.25 2.27 -1.82
CA VAL A 129 0.72 0.95 -2.14
C VAL A 129 -0.66 1.12 -2.77
N ASP A 130 -0.89 0.44 -3.89
CA ASP A 130 -2.16 0.41 -4.60
C ASP A 130 -2.64 -1.04 -4.74
N LEU A 131 -3.74 -1.35 -4.06
CA LEU A 131 -4.44 -2.63 -4.05
C LEU A 131 -5.78 -2.56 -4.80
N SER A 132 -6.07 -1.44 -5.48
CA SER A 132 -7.38 -1.15 -6.08
C SER A 132 -7.69 -1.98 -7.34
N GLN A 133 -6.80 -2.89 -7.71
CA GLN A 133 -6.79 -3.61 -8.98
C GLN A 133 -6.61 -5.12 -8.76
N GLY A 134 -7.00 -5.92 -9.75
CA GLY A 134 -6.83 -7.38 -9.71
C GLY A 134 -7.63 -8.06 -8.59
N SER A 135 -7.12 -9.18 -8.08
CA SER A 135 -7.80 -10.01 -7.07
C SER A 135 -7.86 -9.39 -5.67
N LEU A 136 -7.11 -8.33 -5.40
CA LEU A 136 -7.12 -7.63 -4.09
C LEU A 136 -8.17 -6.51 -4.03
N ALA A 137 -8.72 -6.07 -5.17
CA ALA A 137 -9.64 -4.94 -5.24
C ALA A 137 -10.87 -5.13 -4.34
N THR A 138 -11.45 -6.33 -4.31
CA THR A 138 -12.64 -6.66 -3.49
C THR A 138 -12.38 -6.50 -2.00
N ASN A 139 -11.15 -6.79 -1.54
CA ASN A 139 -10.75 -6.74 -0.14
C ASN A 139 -9.93 -5.49 0.21
N ALA A 140 -9.75 -4.55 -0.72
CA ALA A 140 -8.75 -3.50 -0.61
C ALA A 140 -8.95 -2.61 0.64
N GLY A 141 -10.18 -2.16 0.89
CA GLY A 141 -10.49 -1.36 2.09
C GLY A 141 -10.33 -2.14 3.41
N PHE A 142 -10.59 -3.45 3.42
CA PHE A 142 -10.32 -4.30 4.58
C PHE A 142 -8.81 -4.44 4.81
N LEU A 143 -8.04 -4.76 3.75
CA LEU A 143 -6.59 -4.92 3.81
C LEU A 143 -5.91 -3.63 4.26
N GLU A 144 -6.31 -2.49 3.71
CA GLU A 144 -5.81 -1.17 4.08
C GLU A 144 -6.02 -0.88 5.57
N ALA A 145 -7.24 -1.12 6.09
CA ALA A 145 -7.54 -0.93 7.51
C ALA A 145 -6.71 -1.86 8.40
N GLN A 146 -6.54 -3.12 8.02
CA GLN A 146 -5.74 -4.08 8.78
C GLN A 146 -4.25 -3.73 8.75
N LEU A 147 -3.71 -3.34 7.60
CA LEU A 147 -2.31 -2.93 7.45
C LEU A 147 -2.01 -1.67 8.25
N ALA A 148 -2.92 -0.68 8.25
CA ALA A 148 -2.76 0.52 9.06
C ALA A 148 -2.71 0.22 10.57
N ASN A 149 -3.54 -0.71 11.04
CA ASN A 149 -3.53 -1.14 12.43
C ASN A 149 -2.26 -1.93 12.79
N ASP A 150 -1.88 -2.91 11.96
CA ASP A 150 -0.72 -3.78 12.21
C ASP A 150 0.61 -2.98 12.16
N LEU A 151 0.69 -1.98 11.28
CA LEU A 151 1.89 -1.15 11.10
C LEU A 151 1.93 0.07 12.04
N ALA A 152 0.87 0.37 12.80
CA ALA A 152 0.77 1.59 13.61
C ALA A 152 1.92 1.78 14.62
N ALA A 153 2.51 0.68 15.08
CA ALA A 153 3.65 0.71 16.01
C ALA A 153 4.98 1.11 15.34
N ILE A 154 5.11 0.92 14.02
CA ILE A 154 6.37 1.07 13.28
C ILE A 154 6.27 2.00 12.06
N ALA A 155 5.09 2.55 11.79
CA ALA A 155 4.84 3.43 10.66
C ALA A 155 3.69 4.41 10.92
N ARG A 156 3.66 5.47 10.11
CA ARG A 156 2.48 6.29 9.87
C ARG A 156 1.91 5.89 8.51
N VAL A 157 0.61 5.64 8.45
CA VAL A 157 -0.08 5.26 7.22
C VAL A 157 -1.03 6.38 6.83
N ASP A 158 -0.76 7.01 5.69
CA ASP A 158 -1.65 7.96 5.04
C ASP A 158 -2.64 7.21 4.18
N ARG A 159 -3.82 6.96 4.76
CA ARG A 159 -4.96 6.28 4.15
C ARG A 159 -5.79 7.18 3.24
N HIS A 160 -5.40 8.44 3.05
CA HIS A 160 -6.14 9.37 2.18
C HIS A 160 -5.38 9.70 0.89
N ALA A 161 -4.21 9.09 0.72
CA ALA A 161 -3.36 9.30 -0.45
C ALA A 161 -3.88 8.54 -1.67
N THR A 162 -4.20 9.27 -2.73
CA THR A 162 -4.66 8.68 -4.01
C THR A 162 -3.54 8.55 -5.05
N THR A 163 -2.36 9.12 -4.77
CA THR A 163 -1.20 9.13 -5.68
C THR A 163 0.10 8.92 -4.90
N ALA A 164 1.18 8.56 -5.61
CA ALA A 164 2.52 8.39 -5.05
C ALA A 164 3.24 9.75 -4.82
N ALA A 165 2.59 10.67 -4.12
CA ALA A 165 3.13 11.99 -3.79
C ALA A 165 2.83 12.34 -2.34
N ALA A 166 3.86 12.75 -1.60
CA ALA A 166 3.72 13.23 -0.24
C ALA A 166 3.07 14.61 -0.21
N ALA A 167 2.14 14.83 0.73
CA ALA A 167 1.56 16.13 0.97
C ALA A 167 2.56 17.08 1.66
N ASP A 168 2.31 18.38 1.52
CA ASP A 168 3.12 19.42 2.14
C ASP A 168 2.83 19.54 3.65
N GLY A 169 3.88 19.84 4.42
CA GLY A 169 3.84 19.93 5.88
C GLY A 169 4.45 18.74 6.61
N GLN A 170 4.31 18.68 7.92
CA GLN A 170 4.86 17.61 8.76
C GLN A 170 3.72 16.84 9.41
N TRP A 171 3.90 15.53 9.63
CA TRP A 171 2.91 14.70 10.32
C TRP A 171 2.62 15.21 11.74
N GLY A 172 3.67 15.68 12.41
CA GLY A 172 3.56 16.28 13.73
C GLY A 172 4.83 17.05 14.09
N THR A 173 4.71 17.91 15.10
CA THR A 173 5.80 18.79 15.55
C THR A 173 6.45 18.31 16.85
N THR A 174 5.95 17.23 17.45
CA THR A 174 6.32 16.80 18.81
C THR A 174 7.60 15.97 18.83
N THR A 175 7.70 14.94 17.97
CA THR A 175 8.89 14.07 17.92
C THR A 175 9.76 14.41 16.71
N GLU A 176 11.07 14.19 16.83
CA GLU A 176 12.01 14.40 15.71
C GLU A 176 11.71 13.51 14.51
N VAL A 177 11.09 12.34 14.74
CA VAL A 177 10.64 11.45 13.66
C VAL A 177 9.40 12.03 12.97
N ASP A 178 8.39 12.49 13.72
CA ASP A 178 7.17 13.05 13.13
C ASP A 178 7.44 14.32 12.30
N LYS A 179 8.45 15.12 12.67
CA LYS A 179 8.90 16.29 11.88
C LYS A 179 9.48 15.91 10.52
N ARG A 180 9.98 14.68 10.37
CA ARG A 180 10.54 14.15 9.13
C ARG A 180 9.55 13.29 8.35
N ILE A 181 8.33 13.09 8.85
CA ILE A 181 7.28 12.41 8.10
C ILE A 181 6.41 13.50 7.44
N PRO A 182 6.13 13.41 6.12
CA PRO A 182 5.23 14.33 5.47
C PRO A 182 3.84 14.34 6.12
N LYS A 183 3.08 15.43 5.96
CA LYS A 183 1.69 15.49 6.44
C LYS A 183 0.85 14.38 5.78
N ALA A 184 -0.13 13.85 6.49
CA ALA A 184 -1.19 13.04 5.86
C ALA A 184 -1.96 13.89 4.83
N THR A 185 -2.38 13.24 3.75
CA THR A 185 -3.27 13.82 2.75
C THR A 185 -4.61 14.15 3.40
N ASP A 186 -5.25 15.23 2.96
CA ASP A 186 -6.56 15.62 3.47
C ASP A 186 -7.62 14.59 3.05
N ALA A 187 -8.54 14.26 3.96
CA ALA A 187 -9.54 13.24 3.73
C ALA A 187 -10.44 13.58 2.54
N GLY A 188 -10.44 12.71 1.53
CA GLY A 188 -11.38 12.73 0.40
C GLY A 188 -12.48 11.67 0.55
N THR A 189 -13.47 11.71 -0.33
CA THR A 189 -14.57 10.73 -0.34
C THR A 189 -14.05 9.31 -0.59
N ASN A 190 -14.33 8.39 0.34
CA ASN A 190 -13.97 6.96 0.29
C ASN A 190 -12.47 6.68 0.11
N THR A 191 -11.61 7.67 0.33
CA THR A 191 -10.16 7.53 0.17
C THR A 191 -9.56 6.53 1.15
N ASP A 192 -10.19 6.32 2.31
CA ASP A 192 -9.79 5.32 3.31
C ASP A 192 -10.29 3.89 3.01
N THR A 193 -10.89 3.66 1.85
CA THR A 193 -11.37 2.33 1.44
C THR A 193 -11.05 2.01 -0.01
N ASP A 194 -10.31 2.89 -0.69
CA ASP A 194 -10.00 2.78 -2.11
C ASP A 194 -8.80 1.85 -2.38
N GLY A 195 -8.15 1.34 -1.34
CA GLY A 195 -7.00 0.45 -1.45
C GLY A 195 -5.69 1.16 -1.73
N LYS A 196 -5.64 2.49 -1.58
CA LYS A 196 -4.46 3.30 -1.87
C LYS A 196 -4.02 4.03 -0.61
N PHE A 197 -2.73 3.91 -0.30
CA PHE A 197 -2.19 4.50 0.90
C PHE A 197 -0.69 4.67 0.81
N ILE A 198 -0.13 5.61 1.58
CA ILE A 198 1.32 5.77 1.73
C ILE A 198 1.74 5.31 3.11
N ILE A 199 2.77 4.46 3.17
CA ILE A 199 3.42 4.06 4.42
C ILE A 199 4.71 4.86 4.59
N TYR A 200 4.82 5.55 5.73
CA TYR A 200 6.06 6.18 6.19
C TYR A 200 6.58 5.46 7.44
N PHE A 201 7.70 4.78 7.31
CA PHE A 201 8.26 3.97 8.41
C PHE A 201 8.97 4.82 9.45
N THR A 202 8.59 4.66 10.72
CA THR A 202 9.15 5.46 11.83
C THR A 202 10.52 4.96 12.30
N ASP A 203 10.94 3.77 11.87
CA ASP A 203 12.28 3.22 12.16
C ASP A 203 13.39 3.75 11.24
N PHE A 204 13.06 4.71 10.36
CA PHE A 204 14.04 5.42 9.54
C PHE A 204 14.70 6.52 10.38
N GLY A 205 16.03 6.40 10.53
CA GLY A 205 16.87 7.33 11.27
C GLY A 205 17.03 8.69 10.58
N SER A 206 17.74 9.61 11.24
CA SER A 206 17.97 10.97 10.73
C SER A 206 18.71 11.03 9.39
N ASN A 207 19.46 9.98 9.04
CA ASN A 207 20.21 9.91 7.79
C ASN A 207 19.45 9.17 6.69
N GLU A 208 18.33 8.54 7.01
CA GLU A 208 17.50 7.75 6.10
C GLU A 208 16.36 8.62 5.56
N VAL A 209 16.74 9.71 4.89
CA VAL A 209 15.85 10.73 4.34
C VAL A 209 16.11 10.93 2.86
N VAL A 210 15.11 11.42 2.14
CA VAL A 210 15.23 11.85 0.75
C VAL A 210 16.24 12.99 0.64
N LYS A 211 17.17 12.90 -0.31
CA LYS A 211 18.26 13.87 -0.54
C LYS A 211 17.94 14.87 -1.63
#